data_AF-A0A4D8QG09-F1
#
_entry.id   AF-A0A4D8QG09-F1
#
_cell.length_a   1.000
_cell.length_b   1.000
_cell.length_c   1.000
_cell.angle_alpha   90.00
_cell.angle_beta   90.00
_cell.angle_gamma   90.00
#
_symmetry.space_group_name_H-M   'P 1'
#
loop_
_entity.id
_entity.type
_entity.pdbx_description
1 polymer ?
#
loop_
_entity_poly.entity_id
_entity_poly.type
_entity_poly.pdbx_seq_one_letter_code
_entity_poly.pdbx_strand_id
1 'polypeptide(L)'
;MSRPNITDPADVLSILTADPAERIIRTHVPGGSEWHLERDRREVAGEVVALLRQGGPLLERFPGRLVPVADGLFPEPHLAQSFIWRPDRASLQ
;
A
#
# COMPACT_ATOMS: atom_id res chain seq x y z
N MET A 1 -16.47 -7.92 -11.07
CA MET A 1 -15.19 -7.31 -10.65
C MET A 1 -15.23 -5.88 -11.13
N SER A 2 -15.31 -4.92 -10.21
CA SER A 2 -15.10 -3.51 -10.54
C SER A 2 -13.63 -3.35 -10.94
N ARG A 3 -13.33 -2.45 -11.87
CA ARG A 3 -11.93 -2.14 -12.21
C ARG A 3 -11.31 -1.36 -11.05
N PRO A 4 -10.00 -1.52 -10.77
CA PRO A 4 -9.33 -0.76 -9.72
C PRO A 4 -9.46 0.74 -9.98
N ASN A 5 -9.58 1.51 -8.89
CA ASN A 5 -9.72 2.96 -8.96
C ASN A 5 -8.34 3.67 -9.04
N ILE A 6 -7.27 3.00 -8.57
CA ILE A 6 -5.90 3.52 -8.63
C ILE A 6 -4.99 2.48 -9.29
N THR A 7 -4.47 2.83 -10.47
CA THR A 7 -3.56 1.99 -11.28
C THR A 7 -2.17 2.61 -11.43
N ASP A 8 -1.98 3.86 -11.00
CA ASP A 8 -0.67 4.52 -11.01
C ASP A 8 0.00 4.42 -9.62
N PRO A 9 1.20 3.82 -9.51
CA PRO A 9 1.97 3.82 -8.27
C PRO A 9 2.33 5.21 -7.74
N ALA A 10 2.47 6.23 -8.59
CA ALA A 10 2.76 7.59 -8.16
C ALA A 10 1.61 8.20 -7.35
N ASP A 11 0.35 7.91 -7.72
CA ASP A 11 -0.83 8.38 -6.99
C ASP A 11 -0.87 7.79 -5.58
N VAL A 12 -0.62 6.48 -5.46
CA VAL A 12 -0.56 5.78 -4.17
C VAL A 12 0.54 6.39 -3.30
N LEU A 13 1.73 6.61 -3.85
CA LEU A 13 2.85 7.23 -3.13
C LEU A 13 2.54 8.66 -2.69
N SER A 14 1.91 9.46 -3.54
CA SER A 14 1.51 10.83 -3.20
C SER A 14 0.59 10.85 -1.98
N ILE A 15 -0.36 9.92 -1.91
CA ILE A 15 -1.27 9.78 -0.76
C ILE A 15 -0.50 9.35 0.49
N LEU A 16 0.29 8.28 0.42
CA LEU A 16 1.00 7.72 1.58
C LEU A 16 2.09 8.66 2.12
N THR A 17 2.66 9.51 1.27
CA THR A 17 3.64 10.53 1.69
C THR A 17 2.97 11.78 2.26
N ALA A 18 1.80 12.16 1.74
CA ALA A 18 1.01 13.26 2.27
C ALA A 18 0.33 12.95 3.61
N ASP A 19 -0.05 11.69 3.84
CA ASP A 19 -0.65 11.21 5.08
C ASP A 19 0.13 10.00 5.64
N PRO A 20 1.06 10.24 6.59
CA PRO A 20 1.84 9.17 7.22
C PRO A 20 1.00 8.17 8.04
N ALA A 21 -0.26 8.49 8.35
CA ALA A 21 -1.17 7.58 9.03
C ALA A 21 -1.97 6.70 8.07
N GLU A 22 -1.97 7.00 6.76
CA GLU A 22 -2.65 6.21 5.75
C GLU A 22 -1.98 4.84 5.56
N ARG A 23 -2.80 3.84 5.23
CA ARG A 23 -2.40 2.44 5.12
C ARG A 23 -2.97 1.84 3.85
N ILE A 24 -2.24 0.87 3.30
CA ILE A 24 -2.81 -0.05 2.32
C ILE A 24 -3.25 -1.31 3.06
N ILE A 25 -4.50 -1.70 2.87
CA ILE A 25 -5.08 -2.93 3.39
C ILE A 25 -5.14 -3.96 2.27
N ARG A 26 -4.66 -5.16 2.57
CA ARG A 26 -4.91 -6.37 1.79
C ARG A 26 -6.07 -7.11 2.41
N THR A 27 -7.08 -7.46 1.62
CA THR A 27 -8.16 -8.36 2.05
C THR A 27 -8.13 -9.63 1.21
N HIS A 28 -8.27 -10.77 1.88
CA HIS A 28 -8.36 -12.07 1.24
C HIS A 28 -9.79 -12.33 0.81
N VAL A 29 -9.99 -12.56 -0.49
CA VAL A 29 -11.31 -12.86 -1.08
C VAL A 29 -11.25 -14.21 -1.79
N PRO A 30 -12.39 -14.89 -2.00
CA PRO A 30 -12.41 -16.10 -2.82
C PRO A 30 -11.81 -15.83 -4.20
N GLY A 31 -10.71 -16.52 -4.52
CA GLY A 31 -10.00 -16.37 -5.79
C GLY A 31 -8.85 -15.35 -5.80
N GLY A 32 -8.53 -14.67 -4.69
CA GLY A 32 -7.35 -13.78 -4.68
C GLY A 32 -7.20 -12.85 -3.48
N SER A 33 -6.66 -11.68 -3.75
CA SER A 33 -6.51 -10.60 -2.76
C SER A 33 -6.89 -9.27 -3.40
N GLU A 34 -7.64 -8.48 -2.65
CA GLU A 34 -7.98 -7.11 -3.00
C GLU A 34 -7.13 -6.16 -2.17
N TRP A 35 -6.79 -5.01 -2.75
CA TRP A 35 -5.98 -3.99 -2.09
C TRP A 35 -6.73 -2.67 -2.10
N HIS A 36 -6.73 -1.97 -0.97
CA HIS A 36 -7.38 -0.66 -0.88
C HIS A 36 -6.69 0.24 0.15
N LEU A 37 -6.85 1.54 0.00
CA LEU A 37 -6.47 2.51 1.03
C LEU A 37 -7.44 2.40 2.22
N GLU A 38 -6.93 2.55 3.44
CA GLU A 38 -7.72 2.35 4.65
C GLU A 38 -8.80 3.43 4.80
N ARG A 39 -8.45 4.71 4.65
CA ARG A 39 -9.38 5.80 4.99
C ARG A 39 -10.46 6.03 3.93
N ASP A 40 -10.06 6.12 2.67
CA ASP A 40 -10.98 6.44 1.56
C ASP A 40 -11.50 5.20 0.82
N ARG A 41 -11.01 4.01 1.17
CA ARG A 41 -11.44 2.71 0.63
C ARG A 41 -11.27 2.58 -0.89
N ARG A 42 -10.46 3.43 -1.53
CA ARG A 42 -10.17 3.31 -2.96
C ARG A 42 -9.37 2.05 -3.23
N GLU A 43 -9.83 1.29 -4.22
CA GLU A 43 -9.16 0.07 -4.68
C GLU A 43 -7.86 0.41 -5.41
N VAL A 44 -6.79 -0.29 -5.05
CA VAL A 44 -5.46 -0.18 -5.64
C VAL A 44 -5.16 -1.44 -6.42
N ALA A 45 -4.66 -1.30 -7.64
CA ALA A 45 -4.30 -2.45 -8.45
C ALA A 45 -3.17 -3.28 -7.80
N GLY A 46 -3.26 -4.61 -7.86
CA GLY A 46 -2.30 -5.49 -7.19
C GLY A 46 -0.87 -5.35 -7.71
N GLU A 47 -0.72 -5.06 -9.00
CA GLU A 47 0.55 -4.77 -9.66
C GLU A 47 1.21 -3.50 -9.09
N VAL A 48 0.43 -2.48 -8.75
CA VAL A 48 0.93 -1.26 -8.12
C VAL A 48 1.52 -1.58 -6.75
N VAL A 49 0.80 -2.33 -5.93
CA VAL A 49 1.29 -2.74 -4.61
C VAL A 49 2.54 -3.61 -4.73
N ALA A 50 2.61 -4.49 -5.72
CA ALA A 50 3.80 -5.31 -5.97
C ALA A 50 5.03 -4.45 -6.27
N LEU A 51 4.89 -3.41 -7.12
CA LEU A 51 5.96 -2.46 -7.42
C LEU A 51 6.43 -1.71 -6.18
N LEU A 52 5.50 -1.24 -5.35
CA LEU A 52 5.81 -0.49 -4.12
C LEU A 52 6.45 -1.36 -3.02
N ARG A 53 6.30 -2.69 -3.11
CA ARG A 53 6.96 -3.65 -2.20
C ARG A 53 8.35 -4.06 -2.67
N GLN A 54 8.51 -4.28 -3.97
CA GLN A 54 9.78 -4.74 -4.56
C GLN A 54 10.79 -3.61 -4.75
N GLY A 55 10.26 -2.40 -4.97
CA GLY A 55 11.03 -1.22 -5.27
C GLY A 55 11.42 -1.12 -6.74
N GLY A 56 10.74 -0.22 -7.45
CA GLY A 56 11.00 0.08 -8.86
C GLY A 56 11.56 1.49 -9.08
N PRO A 57 11.71 1.94 -10.34
CA PRO A 57 12.30 3.24 -10.69
C PRO A 57 11.63 4.45 -10.04
N LEU A 58 10.33 4.35 -9.70
CA LEU A 58 9.61 5.40 -8.97
C LEU A 58 10.18 5.66 -7.57
N LEU A 59 10.87 4.68 -6.98
CA LEU A 59 11.56 4.85 -5.71
C LEU A 59 12.75 5.80 -5.78
N GLU A 60 13.28 6.09 -6.98
CA GLU A 60 14.33 7.11 -7.12
C GLU A 60 13.85 8.49 -6.66
N ARG A 61 12.54 8.77 -6.83
CA ARG A 61 11.91 10.01 -6.38
C ARG A 61 11.33 9.91 -4.96
N PHE A 62 10.86 8.72 -4.59
CA PHE A 62 10.29 8.45 -3.27
C PHE A 62 10.92 7.18 -2.68
N PRO A 63 12.13 7.28 -2.12
CA PRO A 63 12.88 6.12 -1.65
C PRO A 63 12.21 5.54 -0.42
N GLY A 64 11.89 4.25 -0.46
CA GLY A 64 11.16 3.56 0.59
C GLY A 64 10.48 2.29 0.10
N ARG A 65 9.69 1.67 0.97
CA ARG A 65 8.92 0.47 0.64
C ARG A 65 7.67 0.33 1.51
N LEU A 66 6.70 -0.41 1.00
CA LEU A 66 5.59 -0.90 1.81
C LEU A 66 6.07 -2.00 2.75
N VAL A 67 5.80 -1.84 4.05
CA VAL A 67 6.08 -2.85 5.08
C VAL A 67 4.78 -3.32 5.72
N PRO A 68 4.62 -4.64 5.99
CA PRO A 68 3.50 -5.13 6.77
C PRO A 68 3.56 -4.60 8.20
N VAL A 69 2.40 -4.36 8.80
CA VAL A 69 2.28 -3.90 10.19
C VAL A 69 1.29 -4.79 10.94
N ALA A 70 1.72 -5.29 12.10
CA ALA A 70 0.95 -6.19 12.94
C ALA A 70 0.23 -5.39 14.03
N ASP A 71 -0.85 -4.71 13.64
CA ASP A 71 -1.35 -3.60 14.46
C ASP A 71 -2.64 -3.94 15.21
N GLY A 72 -3.10 -5.19 15.12
CA GLY A 72 -4.36 -5.62 15.74
C GLY A 72 -5.60 -4.90 15.21
N LEU A 73 -5.46 -4.11 14.13
CA LEU A 73 -6.56 -3.41 13.45
C LEU A 73 -7.63 -4.37 12.94
N PHE A 74 -7.25 -5.62 12.68
CA PHE A 74 -8.16 -6.66 12.24
C PHE A 74 -8.28 -7.75 13.31
N PRO A 75 -9.50 -8.05 13.79
CA PRO A 75 -9.74 -9.15 14.72
C PRO A 75 -9.36 -10.51 14.11
N GLU A 76 -9.36 -10.59 12.78
CA GLU A 76 -9.05 -11.78 12.00
C GLU A 76 -7.87 -11.50 11.05
N PRO A 77 -6.61 -11.56 11.53
CA PRO A 77 -5.42 -11.18 10.75
C PRO A 77 -5.15 -12.10 9.55
N HIS A 78 -5.83 -13.24 9.47
CA HIS A 78 -5.81 -14.12 8.30
C HIS A 78 -6.73 -13.63 7.17
N LEU A 79 -7.69 -12.75 7.47
CA LEU A 79 -8.61 -12.17 6.49
C LEU A 79 -8.11 -10.84 5.94
N ALA A 80 -7.34 -10.07 6.72
CA ALA A 80 -6.78 -8.81 6.27
C ALA A 80 -5.42 -8.48 6.88
N GLN A 81 -4.60 -7.74 6.12
CA GLN A 81 -3.25 -7.31 6.50
C GLN A 81 -3.06 -5.83 6.17
N SER A 82 -2.48 -5.06 7.09
CA SER A 82 -2.15 -3.64 6.86
C SER A 82 -0.70 -3.45 6.44
N PHE A 83 -0.46 -2.45 5.60
CA PHE A 83 0.86 -2.04 5.13
C PHE A 83 1.00 -0.52 5.25
N ILE A 84 2.18 -0.05 5.65
CA ILE A 84 2.53 1.38 5.67
C ILE A 84 3.70 1.65 4.76
N TRP A 85 3.76 2.87 4.24
CA TRP A 85 4.95 3.36 3.58
C TRP A 85 6.06 3.64 4.60
N ARG A 86 7.25 3.10 4.34
CA ARG A 86 8.45 3.42 5.10
C ARG A 86 9.47 4.04 4.15
N PRO A 87 9.72 5.36 4.25
CA PRO A 87 10.82 5.98 3.54
C PRO A 87 12.16 5.32 3.93
N ASP A 88 13.05 5.15 2.98
CA ASP A 88 14.41 4.71 3.28
C ASP A 88 15.15 5.83 4.02
N ARG A 89 15.80 5.49 5.14
CA ARG A 89 16.45 6.47 6.04
C ARG A 89 17.59 7.27 5.40
N ALA A 90 17.98 6.96 4.16
CA ALA A 90 19.11 7.55 3.48
C ALA A 90 18.81 8.90 2.78
N SER A 91 17.56 9.39 2.82
CA SER A 91 17.15 10.59 2.05
C SER A 91 16.84 11.82 2.90
N LEU A 92 17.32 11.83 4.15
CA LEU A 92 17.34 13.01 5.01
C LEU A 92 18.80 13.45 5.20
N GLN A 93 19.44 13.92 4.13
CA GLN A 93 20.67 14.70 4.19
C GLN A 93 20.52 15.95 3.33
#